data_AF-A0A5B7BUZ9-F1
#
_entry.id   AF-A0A5B7BUZ9-F1
#
_cell.length_a   1.000
_cell.length_b   1.000
_cell.length_c   1.000
_cell.angle_alpha   90.00
_cell.angle_beta   90.00
_cell.angle_gamma   90.00
#
_symmetry.space_group_name_H-M   'P 1'
#
loop_
_entity.id
_entity.type
_entity.pdbx_description
1 polymer ?
#
loop_
_entity_poly.entity_id
_entity_poly.type
_entity_poly.pdbx_seq_one_letter_code
_entity_poly.pdbx_strand_id
1 'polypeptide(L)'
;MSVVGFDIGNENCVIAVVKQRGIDVLLNDESKRETPAVVSFGEKQRFLGSAGAASATMNPKSTISQVKRLIGRKFKQPDVQDDLRLFPFETSEGPDGGILIHLQYLNEKQTFSPVQILAMLFVHLKQITEKNLEMPISDCVIGIPSYFTDLQRHMYLHATEIAGLKPLRLMHDCTAIALGYGIYKADFSNAGPTYVMFVDIGHCDTQVAVASFEPGHMKILSHAFDWNLGGRDFDEVLFRYFAVQFKEQYKIDVYSNARASIRLRASCEKLKKVLSANPEAPLNIECLMDEKDVKGFIKREDFEKLSADLLERISIPCRKALADCGLSVEKIHTVELVGSGSRIPAITRILATVFRREPRRTINASECVVR
;
A
#
# COMPACT_ATOMS: atom_id res chain seq x y z
N MET A 1 3.92 -29.87 0.52
CA MET A 1 3.82 -28.73 1.45
C MET A 1 4.05 -27.48 0.61
N SER A 2 3.02 -26.66 0.42
CA SER A 2 3.10 -25.46 -0.41
C SER A 2 3.49 -24.29 0.47
N VAL A 3 4.57 -23.59 0.12
CA VAL A 3 4.97 -22.35 0.81
C VAL A 3 4.11 -21.21 0.26
N VAL A 4 3.65 -20.34 1.16
CA VAL A 4 2.72 -19.24 0.86
C VAL A 4 3.46 -17.90 0.95
N GLY A 5 3.30 -17.06 -0.05
CA GLY A 5 3.72 -15.66 -0.04
C GLY A 5 2.57 -14.76 0.38
N PHE A 6 2.83 -13.83 1.31
CA PHE A 6 1.90 -12.76 1.68
C PHE A 6 2.54 -11.40 1.40
N ASP A 7 1.88 -10.61 0.56
CA ASP A 7 2.12 -9.17 0.46
C ASP A 7 1.06 -8.46 1.30
N ILE A 8 1.50 -7.74 2.34
CA ILE A 8 0.64 -6.96 3.22
C ILE A 8 0.80 -5.48 2.89
N GLY A 9 0.13 -5.07 1.80
CA GLY A 9 0.04 -3.67 1.42
C GLY A 9 -0.79 -2.85 2.41
N ASN A 10 -0.68 -1.53 2.29
CA ASN A 10 -1.41 -0.61 3.15
C ASN A 10 -2.91 -0.51 2.80
N GLU A 11 -3.25 -0.76 1.55
CA GLU A 11 -4.63 -0.73 1.02
C GLU A 11 -5.15 -2.14 0.74
N ASN A 12 -4.34 -2.98 0.10
CA ASN A 12 -4.69 -4.34 -0.29
C ASN A 12 -3.58 -5.31 0.09
N CYS A 13 -3.97 -6.54 0.39
CA CYS A 13 -3.11 -7.69 0.54
C CYS A 13 -3.25 -8.61 -0.66
N VAL A 14 -2.17 -9.33 -0.99
CA VAL A 14 -2.14 -10.31 -2.08
C VAL A 14 -1.52 -11.60 -1.55
N ILE A 15 -2.03 -12.73 -2.05
CA ILE A 15 -1.58 -14.08 -1.63
C ILE A 15 -1.10 -14.83 -2.87
N ALA A 16 0.07 -15.45 -2.78
CA ALA A 16 0.53 -16.37 -3.81
C ALA A 16 1.03 -17.68 -3.19
N VAL A 17 0.96 -18.74 -3.98
CA VAL A 17 1.36 -20.08 -3.58
C VAL A 17 2.23 -20.71 -4.64
N VAL A 18 3.27 -21.41 -4.20
CA VAL A 18 4.07 -22.24 -5.09
C VAL A 18 3.34 -23.54 -5.35
N LYS A 19 3.00 -23.82 -6.61
CA LYS A 19 2.49 -25.11 -7.08
C LYS A 19 3.48 -25.71 -8.08
N GLN A 20 3.39 -27.02 -8.32
CA GLN A 20 4.38 -27.88 -9.02
C GLN A 20 5.30 -27.21 -10.06
N ARG A 21 4.77 -26.34 -10.95
CA ARG A 21 5.52 -25.72 -12.05
C ARG A 21 5.47 -24.17 -12.08
N GLY A 22 5.00 -23.52 -11.02
CA GLY A 22 4.87 -22.07 -11.04
C GLY A 22 4.32 -21.47 -9.75
N ILE A 23 4.04 -20.17 -9.84
CA ILE A 23 3.51 -19.36 -8.74
C ILE A 23 2.13 -18.86 -9.16
N ASP A 24 1.12 -19.24 -8.38
CA ASP A 24 -0.26 -18.86 -8.59
C ASP A 24 -0.69 -17.83 -7.54
N VAL A 25 -1.30 -16.74 -7.98
CA VAL A 25 -1.95 -15.77 -7.09
C VAL A 25 -3.36 -16.23 -6.81
N LEU A 26 -3.73 -16.27 -5.54
CA LEU A 26 -5.02 -16.77 -5.08
C LEU A 26 -6.12 -15.72 -5.22
N LEU A 27 -7.35 -16.19 -5.37
CA LEU A 27 -8.54 -15.36 -5.37
C LEU A 27 -9.16 -15.32 -3.97
N ASN A 28 -9.72 -14.18 -3.60
CA ASN A 28 -10.55 -14.04 -2.41
C ASN A 28 -12.00 -14.47 -2.66
N ASP A 29 -12.85 -14.32 -1.65
CA ASP A 29 -14.26 -14.73 -1.71
C ASP A 29 -15.10 -13.97 -2.76
N GLU A 30 -14.60 -12.84 -3.28
CA GLU A 30 -15.21 -12.08 -4.38
C GLU A 30 -14.55 -12.35 -5.74
N SER A 31 -13.75 -13.41 -5.85
CA SER A 31 -12.99 -13.75 -7.06
C SER A 31 -11.99 -12.67 -7.51
N LYS A 32 -11.51 -11.83 -6.58
CA LYS A 32 -10.46 -10.83 -6.84
C LYS A 32 -9.10 -11.33 -6.34
N ARG A 33 -8.04 -10.89 -7.02
CA ARG A 33 -6.64 -11.22 -6.66
C ARG A 33 -6.12 -10.35 -5.51
N GLU A 34 -6.73 -9.19 -5.28
CA GLU A 34 -6.42 -8.26 -4.20
C GLU A 34 -7.51 -8.32 -3.13
N THR A 35 -7.10 -8.45 -1.87
CA THR A 35 -8.00 -8.44 -0.70
C THR A 35 -7.78 -7.17 0.09
N PRO A 36 -8.81 -6.33 0.34
CA PRO A 36 -8.64 -5.10 1.10
C PRO A 36 -7.99 -5.34 2.49
N ALA A 37 -6.99 -4.53 2.85
CA ALA A 37 -6.29 -4.59 4.13
C ALA A 37 -7.09 -3.88 5.24
N VAL A 38 -8.30 -4.38 5.50
CA VAL A 38 -9.30 -3.74 6.37
C VAL A 38 -9.90 -4.73 7.37
N VAL A 39 -10.08 -4.27 8.60
CA VAL A 39 -10.82 -4.97 9.66
C VAL A 39 -11.92 -4.04 10.19
N SER A 40 -13.18 -4.41 9.99
CA SER A 40 -14.34 -3.71 10.54
C SER A 40 -14.98 -4.54 11.65
N PHE A 41 -15.38 -3.88 12.72
CA PHE A 41 -16.10 -4.49 13.83
C PHE A 41 -17.57 -4.06 13.77
N GLY A 42 -18.46 -5.04 13.66
CA GLY A 42 -19.91 -4.82 13.82
C GLY A 42 -20.35 -5.05 15.26
N GLU A 43 -21.65 -5.27 15.48
CA GLU A 43 -22.16 -5.52 16.84
C GLU A 43 -21.73 -6.87 17.39
N LYS A 44 -21.81 -7.93 16.58
CA LYS A 44 -21.62 -9.34 17.01
C LYS A 44 -20.44 -10.05 16.35
N GLN A 45 -19.91 -9.49 15.27
CA GLN A 45 -18.87 -10.14 14.48
C GLN A 45 -17.92 -9.14 13.84
N ARG A 46 -16.77 -9.66 13.41
CA ARG A 46 -15.75 -8.93 12.66
C ARG A 46 -15.92 -9.21 11.17
N PHE A 47 -15.74 -8.19 10.36
CA PHE A 47 -15.71 -8.25 8.91
C PHE A 47 -14.30 -7.92 8.45
N LEU A 48 -13.68 -8.83 7.70
CA LEU A 48 -12.31 -8.70 7.23
C LEU A 48 -12.28 -8.70 5.71
N GLY A 49 -11.23 -8.13 5.12
CA GLY A 49 -11.09 -8.12 3.66
C GLY A 49 -12.20 -7.31 3.00
N SER A 50 -12.78 -7.87 1.93
CA SER A 50 -13.84 -7.23 1.17
C SER A 50 -15.08 -6.91 2.00
N ALA A 51 -15.48 -7.81 2.93
CA ALA A 51 -16.60 -7.56 3.82
C ALA A 51 -16.34 -6.39 4.79
N GLY A 52 -15.08 -6.25 5.24
CA GLY A 52 -14.64 -5.12 6.05
C GLY A 52 -14.71 -3.81 5.27
N ALA A 53 -14.21 -3.81 4.03
CA ALA A 53 -14.27 -2.64 3.15
C ALA A 53 -15.72 -2.21 2.84
N ALA A 54 -16.63 -3.17 2.58
CA ALA A 54 -18.04 -2.89 2.35
C ALA A 54 -18.73 -2.26 3.57
N SER A 55 -18.27 -2.60 4.79
CA SER A 55 -18.81 -2.09 6.05
C SER A 55 -18.26 -0.72 6.46
N ALA A 56 -17.17 -0.26 5.83
CA ALA A 56 -16.41 0.93 6.25
C ALA A 56 -17.25 2.22 6.31
N THR A 57 -18.22 2.37 5.39
CA THR A 57 -19.07 3.56 5.35
C THR A 57 -20.14 3.57 6.44
N MET A 58 -20.62 2.39 6.86
CA MET A 58 -21.63 2.25 7.91
C MET A 58 -21.01 2.31 9.30
N ASN A 59 -19.83 1.70 9.47
CA ASN A 59 -19.14 1.58 10.75
C ASN A 59 -17.76 2.26 10.74
N PRO A 60 -17.67 3.56 10.39
CA PRO A 60 -16.38 4.21 10.14
C PRO A 60 -15.47 4.21 11.36
N LYS A 61 -16.03 4.48 12.55
CA LYS A 61 -15.27 4.51 13.82
C LYS A 61 -14.81 3.13 14.30
N SER A 62 -15.41 2.07 13.78
CA SER A 62 -15.08 0.68 14.09
C SER A 62 -14.42 -0.03 12.90
N THR A 63 -13.93 0.71 11.91
CA THR A 63 -13.23 0.17 10.75
C THR A 63 -11.80 0.65 10.73
N ILE A 64 -10.86 -0.29 10.83
CA ILE A 64 -9.43 -0.05 10.81
C ILE A 64 -8.90 -0.42 9.43
N SER A 65 -8.25 0.54 8.80
CA SER A 65 -7.50 0.37 7.56
C SER A 65 -6.09 0.95 7.76
N GLN A 66 -5.18 0.71 6.82
CA GLN A 66 -3.83 1.28 6.85
C GLN A 66 -3.03 0.91 8.11
N VAL A 67 -3.30 -0.27 8.69
CA VAL A 67 -2.67 -0.72 9.93
C VAL A 67 -1.13 -0.78 9.81
N LYS A 68 -0.61 -1.06 8.61
CA LYS A 68 0.84 -1.03 8.27
C LYS A 68 1.53 0.24 8.76
N ARG A 69 0.87 1.39 8.68
CA ARG A 69 1.37 2.70 9.15
C ARG A 69 1.59 2.77 10.66
N LEU A 70 0.83 1.99 11.42
CA LEU A 70 0.78 2.06 12.89
C LEU A 70 1.68 1.04 13.57
N ILE A 71 2.10 -0.01 12.87
CA ILE A 71 2.90 -1.10 13.43
C ILE A 71 4.24 -0.58 13.93
N GLY A 72 4.58 -0.92 15.18
CA GLY A 72 5.87 -0.59 15.81
C GLY A 72 6.13 0.91 16.01
N ARG A 73 5.13 1.77 15.80
CA ARG A 73 5.23 3.22 15.97
C ARG A 73 4.91 3.64 17.41
N LYS A 74 5.45 4.78 17.84
CA LYS A 74 5.16 5.37 19.15
C LYS A 74 4.07 6.42 19.02
N PHE A 75 3.12 6.42 19.95
CA PHE A 75 1.95 7.30 19.89
C PHE A 75 2.33 8.78 19.77
N LYS A 76 3.33 9.23 20.53
CA LYS A 76 3.74 10.65 20.59
C LYS A 76 4.56 11.14 19.39
N GLN A 77 4.91 10.29 18.43
CA GLN A 77 5.68 10.74 17.26
C GLN A 77 4.86 11.72 16.41
N PRO A 78 5.41 12.88 15.98
CA PRO A 78 4.63 13.91 15.28
C PRO A 78 3.94 13.40 14.01
N ASP A 79 4.66 12.63 13.21
CA ASP A 79 4.18 12.07 11.96
C ASP A 79 3.10 10.97 12.17
N VAL A 80 3.19 10.24 13.27
CA VAL A 80 2.12 9.32 13.72
C VAL A 80 0.88 10.11 14.13
N GLN A 81 1.04 11.21 14.86
CA GLN A 81 -0.09 12.06 15.23
C GLN A 81 -0.81 12.64 14.02
N ASP A 82 -0.08 13.00 12.97
CA ASP A 82 -0.68 13.46 11.72
C ASP A 82 -1.52 12.37 11.05
N ASP A 83 -1.04 11.12 11.02
CA ASP A 83 -1.83 9.96 10.57
C ASP A 83 -3.07 9.72 11.45
N LEU A 84 -2.91 9.73 12.78
CA LEU A 84 -3.98 9.44 13.73
C LEU A 84 -5.15 10.41 13.62
N ARG A 85 -4.90 11.69 13.30
CA ARG A 85 -5.96 12.70 13.07
C ARG A 85 -6.80 12.43 11.82
N LEU A 86 -6.26 11.69 10.85
CA LEU A 86 -6.97 11.36 9.61
C LEU A 86 -7.87 10.12 9.76
N PHE A 87 -7.60 9.28 10.77
CA PHE A 87 -8.37 8.08 11.01
C PHE A 87 -9.68 8.37 11.75
N PRO A 88 -10.76 7.64 11.42
CA PRO A 88 -12.08 7.85 12.03
C PRO A 88 -12.21 7.27 13.45
N PHE A 89 -11.25 6.46 13.90
CA PHE A 89 -11.28 5.73 15.16
C PHE A 89 -10.48 6.44 16.26
N GLU A 90 -10.90 6.25 17.51
CA GLU A 90 -10.22 6.81 18.67
C GLU A 90 -8.93 6.06 18.96
N THR A 91 -7.89 6.79 19.38
CA THR A 91 -6.62 6.19 19.80
C THR A 91 -6.08 6.81 21.08
N SER A 92 -5.25 6.07 21.79
CA SER A 92 -4.52 6.55 22.97
C SER A 92 -3.11 5.95 23.05
N GLU A 93 -2.30 6.50 23.95
CA GLU A 93 -0.98 5.97 24.27
C GLU A 93 -1.11 4.72 25.16
N GLY A 94 -0.48 3.63 24.73
CA GLY A 94 -0.37 2.41 25.52
C GLY A 94 0.69 2.49 26.62
N PRO A 95 0.70 1.55 27.56
CA PRO A 95 1.70 1.50 28.65
C PRO A 95 3.16 1.43 28.16
N ASP A 96 3.39 0.89 26.97
CA ASP A 96 4.68 0.78 26.30
C ASP A 96 5.02 2.01 25.43
N GLY A 97 4.18 3.05 25.46
CA GLY A 97 4.24 4.21 24.57
C GLY A 97 3.78 3.92 23.14
N GLY A 98 3.28 2.71 22.87
CA GLY A 98 2.68 2.31 21.60
C GLY A 98 1.28 2.90 21.41
N ILE A 99 0.64 2.51 20.31
CA ILE A 99 -0.69 3.00 19.94
C ILE A 99 -1.73 1.98 20.39
N LEU A 100 -2.80 2.46 21.03
CA LEU A 100 -4.01 1.69 21.29
C LEU A 100 -5.15 2.23 20.43
N ILE A 101 -5.93 1.34 19.84
CA ILE A 101 -7.11 1.64 19.01
C ILE A 101 -8.35 1.28 19.82
N HIS A 102 -9.28 2.22 19.97
CA HIS A 102 -10.53 2.02 20.71
C HIS A 102 -11.72 2.02 19.79
N LEU A 103 -12.60 1.04 19.98
CA LEU A 103 -13.82 0.88 19.18
C LEU A 103 -14.91 0.18 19.98
N GLN A 104 -16.14 0.23 19.47
CA GLN A 104 -17.26 -0.51 20.04
C GLN A 104 -17.36 -1.88 19.36
N TYR A 105 -17.40 -2.95 20.15
CA TYR A 105 -17.58 -4.32 19.70
C TYR A 105 -18.22 -5.16 20.80
N LEU A 106 -19.21 -5.99 20.48
CA LEU A 106 -19.98 -6.77 21.46
C LEU A 106 -20.64 -5.90 22.55
N ASN A 107 -21.15 -4.73 22.15
CA ASN A 107 -21.74 -3.72 23.05
C ASN A 107 -20.79 -3.18 24.14
N GLU A 108 -19.48 -3.38 23.97
CA GLU A 108 -18.46 -2.92 24.90
C GLU A 108 -17.37 -2.12 24.18
N LYS A 109 -16.75 -1.18 24.91
CA LYS A 109 -15.56 -0.48 24.43
C LYS A 109 -14.39 -1.46 24.48
N GLN A 110 -13.93 -1.90 23.32
CA GLN A 110 -12.79 -2.79 23.16
C GLN A 110 -11.55 -1.98 22.77
N THR A 111 -10.39 -2.49 23.18
CA THR A 111 -9.09 -1.87 22.90
C THR A 111 -8.17 -2.89 22.23
N PHE A 112 -7.60 -2.51 21.09
CA PHE A 112 -6.69 -3.35 20.34
C PHE A 112 -5.40 -2.60 20.03
N SER A 113 -4.28 -3.32 20.05
CA SER A 113 -3.04 -2.86 19.46
C SER A 113 -3.08 -3.00 17.93
N PRO A 114 -2.32 -2.19 17.17
CA PRO A 114 -2.11 -2.39 15.75
C PRO A 114 -1.66 -3.82 15.39
N VAL A 115 -0.86 -4.47 16.25
CA VAL A 115 -0.39 -5.85 16.06
C VAL A 115 -1.55 -6.84 16.10
N GLN A 116 -2.50 -6.68 17.02
CA GLN A 116 -3.69 -7.53 17.06
C GLN A 116 -4.57 -7.35 15.82
N ILE A 117 -4.70 -6.12 15.31
CA ILE A 117 -5.43 -5.87 14.05
C ILE A 117 -4.73 -6.53 12.87
N LEU A 118 -3.39 -6.42 12.78
CA LEU A 118 -2.61 -7.10 11.75
C LEU A 118 -2.72 -8.64 11.86
N ALA A 119 -2.73 -9.19 13.07
CA ALA A 119 -2.94 -10.62 13.29
C ALA A 119 -4.32 -11.09 12.78
N MET A 120 -5.37 -10.28 12.98
CA MET A 120 -6.69 -10.56 12.43
C MET A 120 -6.66 -10.62 10.89
N LEU A 121 -5.92 -9.72 10.23
CA LEU A 121 -5.71 -9.78 8.79
C LEU A 121 -4.96 -11.06 8.38
N PHE A 122 -3.89 -11.43 9.07
CA PHE A 122 -3.17 -12.68 8.79
C PHE A 122 -4.06 -13.92 8.93
N VAL A 123 -4.91 -13.97 9.95
CA VAL A 123 -5.90 -15.06 10.11
C VAL A 123 -6.84 -15.11 8.91
N HIS A 124 -7.31 -13.96 8.42
CA HIS A 124 -8.18 -13.93 7.23
C HIS A 124 -7.45 -14.40 5.95
N LEU A 125 -6.22 -13.95 5.72
CA LEU A 125 -5.42 -14.40 4.57
C LEU A 125 -5.09 -15.90 4.65
N LYS A 126 -4.82 -16.40 5.86
CA LYS A 126 -4.69 -17.83 6.12
C LYS A 126 -5.95 -18.59 5.72
N GLN A 127 -7.12 -18.15 6.18
CA GLN A 127 -8.41 -18.77 5.84
C GLN A 127 -8.67 -18.79 4.33
N ILE A 128 -8.41 -17.68 3.62
CA ILE A 128 -8.51 -17.64 2.15
C ILE A 128 -7.59 -18.67 1.53
N THR A 129 -6.35 -18.77 2.01
CA THR A 129 -5.35 -19.71 1.51
C THR A 129 -5.77 -21.16 1.73
N GLU A 130 -6.17 -21.52 2.95
CA GLU A 130 -6.58 -22.87 3.32
C GLU A 130 -7.83 -23.32 2.55
N LYS A 131 -8.77 -22.39 2.31
CA LYS A 131 -9.96 -22.65 1.47
C LYS A 131 -9.58 -22.90 0.01
N ASN A 132 -8.66 -22.14 -0.55
CA ASN A 132 -8.21 -22.29 -1.94
C ASN A 132 -7.34 -23.55 -2.16
N LEU A 133 -6.59 -23.97 -1.15
CA LEU A 133 -5.72 -25.15 -1.23
C LEU A 133 -6.37 -26.43 -0.70
N GLU A 134 -7.52 -26.31 -0.02
CA GLU A 134 -8.22 -27.40 0.67
C GLU A 134 -7.33 -28.14 1.68
N MET A 135 -6.36 -27.43 2.27
CA MET A 135 -5.41 -27.97 3.24
C MET A 135 -4.95 -26.89 4.23
N PRO A 136 -4.58 -27.28 5.46
CA PRO A 136 -4.04 -26.33 6.44
C PRO A 136 -2.68 -25.80 5.99
N ILE A 137 -2.38 -24.55 6.37
CA ILE A 137 -1.06 -23.93 6.13
C ILE A 137 -0.44 -23.43 7.43
N SER A 138 0.88 -23.58 7.54
CA SER A 138 1.68 -23.02 8.62
C SER A 138 2.73 -22.06 8.09
N ASP A 139 3.48 -22.47 7.07
CA ASP A 139 4.71 -21.81 6.67
C ASP A 139 4.47 -20.71 5.64
N CYS A 140 5.00 -19.52 5.89
CA CYS A 140 4.84 -18.38 5.00
C CYS A 140 6.11 -17.54 4.83
N VAL A 141 6.18 -16.80 3.72
CA VAL A 141 7.14 -15.71 3.48
C VAL A 141 6.33 -14.42 3.35
N ILE A 142 6.81 -13.34 3.98
CA ILE A 142 6.06 -12.10 4.07
C ILE A 142 6.88 -10.94 3.49
N GLY A 143 6.28 -10.21 2.55
CA GLY A 143 6.79 -8.94 2.03
C GLY A 143 6.73 -7.84 3.09
N ILE A 144 7.83 -7.11 3.28
CA ILE A 144 7.92 -5.94 4.15
C ILE A 144 8.69 -4.80 3.46
N PRO A 145 8.44 -3.53 3.81
CA PRO A 145 9.27 -2.46 3.31
C PRO A 145 10.72 -2.56 3.74
N SER A 146 11.63 -2.15 2.86
CA SER A 146 13.07 -2.12 3.15
C SER A 146 13.43 -1.23 4.36
N TYR A 147 12.63 -0.18 4.62
CA TYR A 147 12.82 0.77 5.71
C TYR A 147 12.26 0.33 7.06
N PHE A 148 11.60 -0.82 7.15
CA PHE A 148 11.10 -1.31 8.44
C PHE A 148 12.22 -1.48 9.44
N THR A 149 12.03 -0.88 10.60
CA THR A 149 12.91 -1.02 11.77
C THR A 149 12.85 -2.43 12.35
N ASP A 150 13.84 -2.80 13.15
CA ASP A 150 13.84 -4.11 13.82
C ASP A 150 12.60 -4.29 14.69
N LEU A 151 12.14 -3.24 15.39
CA LEU A 151 10.89 -3.29 16.15
C LEU A 151 9.69 -3.64 15.27
N GLN A 152 9.55 -3.00 14.11
CA GLN A 152 8.44 -3.27 13.18
C GLN A 152 8.49 -4.70 12.63
N ARG A 153 9.69 -5.21 12.32
CA ARG A 153 9.90 -6.59 11.90
C ARG A 153 9.46 -7.57 12.98
N HIS A 154 9.87 -7.37 14.23
CA HIS A 154 9.43 -8.20 15.36
C HIS A 154 7.92 -8.13 15.56
N MET A 155 7.30 -6.96 15.39
CA MET A 155 5.83 -6.83 15.50
C MET A 155 5.08 -7.57 14.40
N TYR A 156 5.63 -7.63 13.18
CA TYR A 156 5.08 -8.48 12.11
C TYR A 156 5.20 -9.97 12.46
N LEU A 157 6.36 -10.42 12.96
CA LEU A 157 6.54 -11.79 13.43
C LEU A 157 5.56 -12.14 14.56
N HIS A 158 5.38 -11.25 15.53
CA HIS A 158 4.42 -11.44 16.62
C HIS A 158 2.97 -11.53 16.10
N ALA A 159 2.57 -10.68 15.14
CA ALA A 159 1.25 -10.77 14.52
C ALA A 159 1.04 -12.11 13.80
N THR A 160 2.08 -12.68 13.19
CA THR A 160 2.00 -14.00 12.52
C THR A 160 1.89 -15.14 13.52
N GLU A 161 2.58 -15.04 14.66
CA GLU A 161 2.49 -16.01 15.75
C GLU A 161 1.06 -16.06 16.32
N ILE A 162 0.45 -14.90 16.58
CA ILE A 162 -0.95 -14.79 17.01
C ILE A 162 -1.89 -15.44 15.98
N ALA A 163 -1.58 -15.33 14.68
CA ALA A 163 -2.36 -15.92 13.61
C ALA A 163 -2.11 -17.45 13.40
N GLY A 164 -1.19 -18.05 14.16
CA GLY A 164 -0.80 -19.45 14.00
C GLY A 164 -0.12 -19.71 12.66
N LEU A 165 0.71 -18.77 12.20
CA LEU A 165 1.58 -18.88 11.03
C LEU A 165 3.04 -18.88 11.48
N LYS A 166 3.89 -19.59 10.74
CA LYS A 166 5.32 -19.67 10.94
C LYS A 166 6.04 -18.92 9.80
N PRO A 167 6.51 -17.69 10.04
CA PRO A 167 7.25 -16.94 9.03
C PRO A 167 8.63 -17.58 8.82
N LEU A 168 8.86 -18.13 7.63
CA LEU A 168 10.16 -18.66 7.20
C LEU A 168 11.16 -17.52 6.93
N ARG A 169 10.65 -16.39 6.41
CA ARG A 169 11.45 -15.21 6.07
C ARG A 169 10.56 -13.98 5.96
N LEU A 170 11.07 -12.85 6.46
CA LEU A 170 10.62 -11.53 6.03
C LEU A 170 11.48 -11.09 4.85
N MET A 171 10.87 -10.70 3.75
CA MET A 171 11.56 -10.33 2.52
C MET A 171 11.25 -8.88 2.17
N HIS A 172 12.25 -8.09 1.77
CA HIS A 172 11.99 -6.72 1.35
C HIS A 172 11.19 -6.69 0.05
N ASP A 173 10.18 -5.82 -0.03
CA ASP A 173 9.24 -5.74 -1.16
C ASP A 173 9.98 -5.64 -2.51
N CYS A 174 10.87 -4.66 -2.68
CA CYS A 174 11.64 -4.50 -3.91
C CYS A 174 12.65 -5.62 -4.17
N THR A 175 13.09 -6.34 -3.12
CA THR A 175 13.93 -7.55 -3.31
C THR A 175 13.09 -8.70 -3.85
N ALA A 176 11.83 -8.83 -3.41
CA ALA A 176 10.90 -9.82 -3.96
C ALA A 176 10.59 -9.52 -5.43
N ILE A 177 10.32 -8.26 -5.75
CA ILE A 177 10.13 -7.79 -7.13
C ILE A 177 11.35 -8.12 -8.00
N ALA A 178 12.56 -7.81 -7.52
CA ALA A 178 13.80 -8.12 -8.22
C ALA A 178 14.00 -9.64 -8.42
N LEU A 179 13.65 -10.45 -7.42
CA LEU A 179 13.73 -11.91 -7.50
C LEU A 179 12.78 -12.46 -8.54
N GLY A 180 11.51 -12.06 -8.50
CA GLY A 180 10.52 -12.42 -9.51
C GLY A 180 10.97 -12.02 -10.91
N TYR A 181 11.51 -10.81 -11.08
CA TYR A 181 12.07 -10.35 -12.35
C TYR A 181 13.20 -11.26 -12.86
N GLY A 182 14.15 -11.61 -11.98
CA GLY A 182 15.30 -12.45 -12.33
C GLY A 182 14.94 -13.90 -12.69
N ILE A 183 13.88 -14.46 -12.08
CA ILE A 183 13.44 -15.84 -12.34
C ILE A 183 12.85 -15.97 -13.76
N TYR A 184 12.04 -14.99 -14.18
CA TYR A 184 11.32 -15.08 -15.46
C TYR A 184 12.09 -14.51 -16.65
N LYS A 185 13.11 -13.68 -16.39
CA LYS A 185 13.93 -13.09 -17.44
C LYS A 185 15.08 -14.01 -17.83
N ALA A 186 15.08 -14.48 -19.08
CA ALA A 186 16.03 -15.47 -19.57
C ALA A 186 17.23 -14.87 -20.35
N ASP A 187 17.20 -13.57 -20.66
CA ASP A 187 18.12 -12.88 -21.56
C ASP A 187 19.16 -12.00 -20.84
N PHE A 188 19.74 -12.49 -19.75
CA PHE A 188 20.87 -11.80 -19.12
C PHE A 188 22.15 -12.03 -19.94
N SER A 189 22.82 -10.93 -20.30
CA SER A 189 24.07 -10.97 -21.08
C SER A 189 25.20 -11.65 -20.30
N ASN A 190 26.03 -12.44 -21.01
CA ASN A 190 27.28 -12.97 -20.47
C ASN A 190 28.41 -11.91 -20.44
N ALA A 191 28.20 -10.73 -21.02
CA ALA A 191 29.23 -9.69 -21.16
C ALA A 191 29.37 -8.78 -19.91
N GLY A 192 28.60 -9.03 -18.85
CA GLY A 192 28.67 -8.31 -17.58
C GLY A 192 27.31 -8.17 -16.89
N PRO A 193 27.29 -7.58 -15.68
CA PRO A 193 26.06 -7.43 -14.89
C PRO A 193 25.07 -6.49 -15.58
N THR A 194 23.83 -6.93 -15.67
CA THR A 194 22.70 -6.09 -16.08
C THR A 194 22.14 -5.37 -14.84
N TYR A 195 22.21 -4.05 -14.83
CA TYR A 195 21.69 -3.25 -13.73
C TYR A 195 20.24 -2.84 -13.98
N VAL A 196 19.34 -3.20 -13.07
CA VAL A 196 17.92 -2.82 -13.15
C VAL A 196 17.54 -2.08 -11.88
N MET A 197 16.87 -0.94 -12.04
CA MET A 197 16.24 -0.22 -10.94
C MET A 197 14.75 -0.56 -10.89
N PHE A 198 14.26 -0.94 -9.72
CA PHE A 198 12.85 -1.13 -9.44
C PHE A 198 12.35 0.06 -8.64
N VAL A 199 11.31 0.73 -9.14
CA VAL A 199 10.65 1.85 -8.47
C VAL A 199 9.23 1.41 -8.17
N ASP A 200 8.94 1.16 -6.90
CA ASP A 200 7.62 0.80 -6.40
C ASP A 200 6.97 2.01 -5.73
N ILE A 201 5.86 2.48 -6.29
CA ILE A 201 5.06 3.56 -5.70
C ILE A 201 3.72 2.97 -5.32
N GLY A 202 3.64 2.52 -4.07
CA GLY A 202 2.47 1.86 -3.50
C GLY A 202 1.41 2.86 -3.03
N HIS A 203 0.55 2.40 -2.11
CA HIS A 203 -0.48 3.26 -1.55
C HIS A 203 0.06 4.28 -0.54
N CYS A 204 1.07 3.96 0.28
CA CYS A 204 1.57 4.86 1.35
C CYS A 204 3.06 5.18 1.31
N ASP A 205 3.83 4.50 0.46
CA ASP A 205 5.27 4.61 0.41
C ASP A 205 5.78 4.48 -1.03
N THR A 206 6.98 5.02 -1.25
CA THR A 206 7.76 4.87 -2.47
C THR A 206 9.04 4.16 -2.09
N GLN A 207 9.32 3.01 -2.71
CA GLN A 207 10.51 2.21 -2.47
C GLN A 207 11.30 2.06 -3.77
N VAL A 208 12.62 2.09 -3.66
CA VAL A 208 13.53 1.95 -4.79
C VAL A 208 14.60 0.92 -4.43
N ALA A 209 14.86 -0.02 -5.35
CA ALA A 209 16.01 -0.89 -5.26
C ALA A 209 16.78 -0.91 -6.58
N VAL A 210 18.11 -0.99 -6.50
CA VAL A 210 18.96 -1.26 -7.66
C VAL A 210 19.53 -2.66 -7.50
N ALA A 211 19.33 -3.50 -8.51
CA ALA A 211 19.83 -4.87 -8.53
C ALA A 211 20.77 -5.09 -9.71
N SER A 212 21.79 -5.91 -9.51
CA SER A 212 22.62 -6.48 -10.58
C SER A 212 22.18 -7.91 -10.86
N PHE A 213 22.00 -8.21 -12.14
CA PHE A 213 21.68 -9.54 -12.63
C PHE A 213 22.79 -10.08 -13.52
N GLU A 214 23.19 -11.31 -13.23
CA GLU A 214 24.06 -12.15 -14.05
C GLU A 214 23.36 -13.51 -14.23
N PRO A 215 23.76 -14.33 -15.20
CA PRO A 215 23.16 -15.66 -15.38
C PRO A 215 23.15 -16.47 -14.09
N GLY A 216 21.96 -16.74 -13.53
CA GLY A 216 21.77 -17.48 -12.29
C GLY A 216 22.12 -16.74 -10.99
N HIS A 217 22.53 -15.47 -11.05
CA HIS A 217 22.89 -14.68 -9.87
C HIS A 217 22.19 -13.32 -9.85
N MET A 218 21.66 -12.96 -8.68
CA MET A 218 21.09 -11.63 -8.44
C MET A 218 21.60 -11.09 -7.12
N LYS A 219 21.95 -9.80 -7.13
CA LYS A 219 22.40 -9.08 -5.94
C LYS A 219 21.74 -7.71 -5.90
N ILE A 220 21.17 -7.37 -4.75
CA ILE A 220 20.73 -5.99 -4.48
C ILE A 220 21.94 -5.15 -4.12
N LEU A 221 22.09 -4.00 -4.78
CA LEU A 221 23.19 -3.06 -4.60
C LEU A 221 22.83 -1.95 -3.61
N SER A 222 21.58 -1.47 -3.65
CA SER A 222 21.10 -0.39 -2.80
C SER A 222 19.59 -0.43 -2.63
N HIS A 223 19.13 0.11 -1.50
CA HIS A 223 17.73 0.44 -1.24
C HIS A 223 17.62 1.93 -0.90
N ALA A 224 16.58 2.58 -1.39
CA ALA A 224 16.17 3.90 -0.96
C ALA A 224 14.65 3.98 -0.92
N PHE A 225 14.11 4.99 -0.24
CA PHE A 225 12.67 5.08 -0.04
C PHE A 225 12.26 6.51 0.34
N ASP A 226 10.99 6.79 0.13
CA ASP A 226 10.22 7.79 0.85
C ASP A 226 9.04 7.04 1.51
N TRP A 227 9.11 6.91 2.84
CA TRP A 227 8.16 6.10 3.60
C TRP A 227 6.77 6.76 3.74
N ASN A 228 6.65 8.03 3.35
CA ASN A 228 5.45 8.85 3.46
C ASN A 228 5.14 9.55 2.13
N LEU A 229 5.14 8.77 1.05
CA LEU A 229 4.83 9.21 -0.30
C LEU A 229 4.28 8.05 -1.13
N GLY A 230 2.96 7.99 -1.28
CA GLY A 230 2.30 7.01 -2.13
C GLY A 230 0.96 7.53 -2.66
N GLY A 231 0.17 6.63 -3.24
CA GLY A 231 -1.13 6.95 -3.82
C GLY A 231 -2.08 7.72 -2.89
N ARG A 232 -2.03 7.48 -1.57
CA ARG A 232 -2.88 8.15 -0.56
C ARG A 232 -2.60 9.64 -0.43
N ASP A 233 -1.36 10.06 -0.64
CA ASP A 233 -0.96 11.45 -0.47
C ASP A 233 -1.53 12.28 -1.62
N PHE A 234 -1.56 11.70 -2.82
CA PHE A 234 -2.26 12.25 -3.97
C PHE A 234 -3.79 12.27 -3.79
N ASP A 235 -4.37 11.25 -3.16
CA ASP A 235 -5.80 11.24 -2.82
C ASP A 235 -6.14 12.37 -1.85
N GLU A 236 -5.26 12.64 -0.88
CA GLU A 236 -5.43 13.71 0.09
C GLU A 236 -5.30 15.11 -0.54
N VAL A 237 -4.49 15.29 -1.59
CA VAL A 237 -4.47 16.54 -2.38
C VAL A 237 -5.85 16.81 -3.01
N LEU A 238 -6.44 15.80 -3.65
CA LEU A 238 -7.78 15.91 -4.23
C LEU A 238 -8.85 16.14 -3.14
N PHE A 239 -8.74 15.42 -2.03
CA PHE A 239 -9.65 15.57 -0.89
C PHE A 239 -9.65 17.00 -0.35
N ARG A 240 -8.47 17.59 -0.12
CA ARG A 240 -8.34 18.98 0.36
C ARG A 240 -8.91 19.98 -0.63
N TYR A 241 -8.62 19.81 -1.92
CA TYR A 241 -9.15 20.65 -2.98
C TYR A 241 -10.70 20.66 -2.97
N PHE A 242 -11.33 19.49 -2.99
CA PHE A 242 -12.79 19.39 -2.97
C PHE A 242 -13.40 19.77 -1.63
N ALA A 243 -12.72 19.53 -0.50
CA ALA A 243 -13.20 19.94 0.81
C ALA A 243 -13.32 21.46 0.93
N VAL A 244 -12.32 22.21 0.44
CA VAL A 244 -12.39 23.68 0.37
C VAL A 244 -13.51 24.13 -0.55
N GLN A 245 -13.57 23.58 -1.76
CA GLN A 245 -14.62 23.90 -2.73
C GLN A 245 -16.02 23.65 -2.16
N PHE A 246 -16.23 22.53 -1.46
CA PHE A 246 -17.54 22.19 -0.92
C PHE A 246 -17.93 23.00 0.31
N LYS A 247 -16.94 23.42 1.11
CA LYS A 247 -17.17 24.38 2.19
C LYS A 247 -17.64 25.73 1.65
N GLU A 248 -17.08 26.17 0.52
CA GLU A 248 -17.46 27.44 -0.11
C GLU A 248 -18.81 27.37 -0.81
N GLN A 249 -19.02 26.35 -1.66
CA GLN A 249 -20.19 26.23 -2.55
C GLN A 249 -21.42 25.67 -1.83
N TYR A 250 -21.24 24.62 -1.04
CA TYR A 250 -22.35 23.88 -0.41
C TYR A 250 -22.49 24.17 1.08
N LYS A 251 -21.56 24.93 1.68
CA LYS A 251 -21.52 25.23 3.13
C LYS A 251 -21.47 23.98 4.01
N ILE A 252 -20.81 22.92 3.54
CA ILE A 252 -20.59 21.68 4.31
C ILE A 252 -19.13 21.58 4.73
N ASP A 253 -18.89 21.12 5.97
CA ASP A 253 -17.54 20.83 6.44
C ASP A 253 -17.34 19.32 6.53
N VAL A 254 -16.76 18.74 5.47
CA VAL A 254 -16.56 17.28 5.38
C VAL A 254 -15.65 16.74 6.48
N TYR A 255 -14.78 17.56 7.07
CA TYR A 255 -13.88 17.15 8.17
C TYR A 255 -14.65 16.88 9.46
N SER A 256 -15.80 17.53 9.68
CA SER A 256 -16.58 17.35 10.90
C SER A 256 -17.40 16.06 10.91
N ASN A 257 -17.48 15.35 9.78
CA ASN A 257 -18.26 14.13 9.64
C ASN A 257 -17.41 12.98 9.06
N ALA A 258 -17.11 11.97 9.89
CA ALA A 258 -16.30 10.82 9.49
C ALA A 258 -16.85 10.07 8.26
N ARG A 259 -18.17 9.93 8.15
CA ARG A 259 -18.81 9.25 7.02
C ARG A 259 -18.65 10.08 5.73
N ALA A 260 -18.85 11.39 5.80
CA ALA A 260 -18.63 12.28 4.66
C ALA A 260 -17.17 12.27 4.22
N SER A 261 -16.24 12.36 5.18
CA SER A 261 -14.79 12.28 4.94
C SER A 261 -14.38 11.00 4.21
N ILE A 262 -14.82 9.83 4.69
CA ILE A 262 -14.49 8.54 4.06
C ILE A 262 -15.07 8.45 2.65
N ARG A 263 -16.31 8.88 2.46
CA ARG A 263 -16.96 8.87 1.13
C ARG A 263 -16.27 9.78 0.14
N LEU A 264 -15.85 10.98 0.57
CA LEU A 264 -15.11 11.90 -0.29
C LEU A 264 -13.72 11.35 -0.64
N ARG A 265 -12.98 10.77 0.33
CA ARG A 265 -11.67 10.14 0.05
C ARG A 265 -11.80 8.98 -0.94
N ALA A 266 -12.78 8.10 -0.76
CA ALA A 266 -13.05 7.00 -1.70
C ALA A 266 -13.39 7.51 -3.11
N SER A 267 -14.13 8.61 -3.22
CA SER A 267 -14.41 9.25 -4.51
C SER A 267 -13.17 9.91 -5.13
N CYS A 268 -12.29 10.51 -4.32
CA CYS A 268 -11.02 11.09 -4.77
C CYS A 268 -10.06 10.02 -5.30
N GLU A 269 -9.99 8.86 -4.64
CA GLU A 269 -9.19 7.71 -5.07
C GLU A 269 -9.64 7.18 -6.44
N LYS A 270 -10.96 7.05 -6.64
CA LYS A 270 -11.55 6.76 -7.97
C LYS A 270 -11.24 7.85 -8.99
N LEU A 271 -11.38 9.12 -8.61
CA LEU A 271 -11.13 10.26 -9.49
C LEU A 271 -9.68 10.29 -9.97
N LYS A 272 -8.70 10.08 -9.07
CA LYS A 272 -7.27 9.94 -9.40
C LYS A 272 -7.02 8.85 -10.45
N LYS A 273 -7.68 7.70 -10.31
CA LYS A 273 -7.61 6.60 -11.28
C LYS A 273 -8.16 7.01 -12.64
N VAL A 274 -9.31 7.71 -12.68
CA VAL A 274 -9.88 8.25 -13.94
C VAL A 274 -8.95 9.26 -14.57
N LEU A 275 -8.36 10.18 -13.79
CA LEU A 275 -7.40 11.19 -14.27
C LEU A 275 -6.10 10.57 -14.80
N SER A 276 -5.74 9.36 -14.38
CA SER A 276 -4.59 8.65 -14.94
C SER A 276 -4.83 8.21 -16.39
N ALA A 277 -6.09 7.98 -16.78
CA ALA A 277 -6.48 7.63 -18.15
C ALA A 277 -6.96 8.85 -18.96
N ASN A 278 -7.74 9.74 -18.34
CA ASN A 278 -8.41 10.85 -18.99
C ASN A 278 -7.81 12.22 -18.60
N PRO A 279 -7.84 13.23 -19.48
CA PRO A 279 -7.29 14.55 -19.18
C PRO A 279 -8.12 15.35 -18.17
N GLU A 280 -9.36 14.95 -17.90
CA GLU A 280 -10.27 15.59 -16.97
C GLU A 280 -11.29 14.57 -16.43
N ALA A 281 -11.91 14.88 -15.28
CA ALA A 281 -12.88 13.99 -14.69
C ALA A 281 -13.90 14.77 -13.81
N PRO A 282 -15.21 14.45 -13.92
CA PRO A 282 -16.21 14.94 -12.99
C PRO A 282 -16.22 14.12 -11.69
N LEU A 283 -16.56 14.76 -10.58
CA LEU A 283 -16.81 14.12 -9.29
C LEU A 283 -18.26 14.40 -8.88
N ASN A 284 -19.05 13.36 -8.65
CA ASN A 284 -20.44 13.48 -8.22
C ASN A 284 -20.64 12.58 -7.00
N ILE A 285 -21.14 13.13 -5.89
CA ILE A 285 -21.44 12.36 -4.69
C ILE A 285 -22.82 12.79 -4.17
N GLU A 286 -23.75 11.84 -4.16
CA GLU A 286 -25.10 12.05 -3.67
C GLU A 286 -25.14 12.05 -2.13
N CYS A 287 -25.97 12.91 -1.55
CA CYS A 287 -26.20 13.01 -0.10
C CYS A 287 -24.91 12.93 0.71
N LEU A 288 -23.87 13.70 0.34
CA LEU A 288 -22.56 13.60 0.99
C LEU A 288 -22.65 13.96 2.48
N MET A 289 -23.33 15.07 2.77
CA MET A 289 -23.59 15.61 4.11
C MET A 289 -24.81 16.53 4.04
N ASP A 290 -25.62 16.56 5.10
CA ASP A 290 -26.82 17.42 5.23
C ASP A 290 -27.78 17.32 4.03
N GLU A 291 -27.97 16.09 3.51
CA GLU A 291 -28.82 15.78 2.33
C GLU A 291 -28.40 16.51 1.04
N LYS A 292 -27.19 17.08 1.00
CA LYS A 292 -26.68 17.79 -0.18
C LYS A 292 -25.92 16.86 -1.11
N ASP A 293 -26.31 16.91 -2.37
CA ASP A 293 -25.53 16.38 -3.48
C ASP A 293 -24.42 17.35 -3.84
N VAL A 294 -23.21 16.84 -3.98
CA VAL A 294 -22.06 17.64 -4.39
C VAL A 294 -21.57 17.23 -5.77
N LYS A 295 -21.16 18.24 -6.53
CA LYS A 295 -20.58 18.09 -7.86
C LYS A 295 -19.26 18.86 -7.91
N GLY A 296 -18.29 18.28 -8.59
CA GLY A 296 -16.96 18.80 -8.75
C GLY A 296 -16.41 18.43 -10.11
N PHE A 297 -15.36 19.10 -10.52
CA PHE A 297 -14.67 18.86 -11.77
C PHE A 297 -13.21 19.26 -11.60
N ILE A 298 -12.31 18.48 -12.19
CA ILE A 298 -10.88 18.79 -12.19
C ILE A 298 -10.21 18.25 -13.45
N LYS A 299 -9.22 19.01 -13.94
CA LYS A 299 -8.35 18.58 -15.03
C LYS A 299 -7.09 17.92 -14.46
N ARG A 300 -6.51 16.98 -15.21
CA ARG A 300 -5.24 16.32 -14.88
C ARG A 300 -4.14 17.35 -14.65
N GLU A 301 -4.05 18.37 -15.49
CA GLU A 301 -3.04 19.43 -15.36
C GLU A 301 -3.14 20.18 -14.03
N ASP A 302 -4.36 20.46 -13.56
CA ASP A 302 -4.57 21.16 -12.30
C ASP A 302 -4.26 20.25 -11.11
N PHE A 303 -4.66 18.97 -11.18
CA PHE A 303 -4.27 17.97 -10.19
C PHE A 303 -2.74 17.79 -10.09
N GLU A 304 -2.05 17.73 -11.23
CA GLU A 304 -0.60 17.61 -11.28
C GLU A 304 0.09 18.87 -10.72
N LYS A 305 -0.43 20.08 -10.99
CA LYS A 305 0.05 21.33 -10.37
C LYS A 305 -0.15 21.33 -8.86
N LEU A 306 -1.33 20.92 -8.38
CA LEU A 306 -1.63 20.81 -6.94
C LEU A 306 -0.75 19.77 -6.24
N SER A 307 -0.22 18.80 -6.99
CA SER A 307 0.62 17.73 -6.47
C SER A 307 2.12 17.92 -6.75
N ALA A 308 2.56 19.12 -7.15
CA ALA A 308 3.93 19.40 -7.58
C ALA A 308 4.97 18.97 -6.53
N ASP A 309 4.77 19.33 -5.26
CA ASP A 309 5.68 18.99 -4.17
C ASP A 309 5.83 17.47 -3.98
N LEU A 310 4.73 16.71 -4.12
CA LEU A 310 4.75 15.25 -4.04
C LEU A 310 5.49 14.64 -5.23
N LEU A 311 5.24 15.19 -6.42
CA LEU A 311 5.86 14.74 -7.67
C LEU A 311 7.38 14.94 -7.67
N GLU A 312 7.86 16.08 -7.15
CA GLU A 312 9.30 16.35 -7.03
C GLU A 312 10.00 15.35 -6.09
N ARG A 313 9.34 15.01 -4.97
CA ARG A 313 9.86 14.06 -3.97
C ARG A 313 10.07 12.65 -4.51
N ILE A 314 9.35 12.22 -5.54
CA ILE A 314 9.50 10.88 -6.15
C ILE A 314 10.92 10.66 -6.69
N SER A 315 11.58 11.72 -7.18
CA SER A 315 12.93 11.61 -7.74
C SER A 315 14.02 11.45 -6.68
N ILE A 316 13.75 11.83 -5.42
CA ILE A 316 14.70 11.82 -4.32
C ILE A 316 15.19 10.40 -4.00
N PRO A 317 14.33 9.40 -3.72
CA PRO A 317 14.80 8.03 -3.46
C PRO A 317 15.50 7.42 -4.67
N CYS A 318 15.09 7.77 -5.89
CA CYS A 318 15.75 7.33 -7.11
C CYS A 318 17.21 7.79 -7.17
N ARG A 319 17.46 9.09 -6.92
CA ARG A 319 18.81 9.67 -6.90
C ARG A 319 19.65 9.12 -5.75
N LYS A 320 19.04 8.93 -4.58
CA LYS A 320 19.71 8.33 -3.42
C LYS A 320 20.17 6.91 -3.70
N ALA A 321 19.32 6.06 -4.28
CA ALA A 321 19.70 4.70 -4.64
C ALA A 321 20.89 4.66 -5.62
N LEU A 322 20.92 5.55 -6.62
CA LEU A 322 22.07 5.67 -7.53
C LEU A 322 23.36 6.06 -6.79
N ALA A 323 23.27 7.03 -5.89
CA ALA A 323 24.41 7.47 -5.09
C ALA A 323 24.93 6.33 -4.19
N ASP A 324 24.03 5.62 -3.51
CA ASP A 324 24.37 4.55 -2.56
C ASP A 324 25.02 3.33 -3.27
N CYS A 325 24.59 3.02 -4.50
CA CYS A 325 25.22 1.94 -5.29
C CYS A 325 26.44 2.37 -6.11
N GLY A 326 26.77 3.68 -6.14
CA GLY A 326 27.89 4.22 -6.90
C GLY A 326 27.78 4.11 -8.43
N LEU A 327 26.57 3.92 -8.96
CA LEU A 327 26.31 3.83 -10.40
C LEU A 327 25.83 5.17 -10.96
N SER A 328 26.31 5.53 -12.15
CA SER A 328 25.74 6.65 -12.90
C SER A 328 24.44 6.23 -13.58
N VAL A 329 23.61 7.21 -13.93
CA VAL A 329 22.32 7.00 -14.63
C VAL A 329 22.49 6.18 -15.91
N GLU A 330 23.59 6.38 -16.63
CA GLU A 330 23.89 5.73 -17.91
C GLU A 330 24.12 4.23 -17.76
N LYS A 331 24.62 3.78 -16.59
CA LYS A 331 24.88 2.36 -16.31
C LYS A 331 23.62 1.56 -15.98
N ILE A 332 22.52 2.22 -15.59
CA ILE A 332 21.25 1.53 -15.40
C ILE A 332 20.74 1.07 -16.76
N HIS A 333 20.41 -0.21 -16.91
CA HIS A 333 19.95 -0.78 -18.17
C HIS A 333 18.43 -0.71 -18.30
N THR A 334 17.71 -0.84 -17.19
CA THR A 334 16.25 -0.80 -17.17
C THR A 334 15.75 -0.18 -15.88
N VAL A 335 14.67 0.59 -15.97
CA VAL A 335 13.92 1.09 -14.81
C VAL A 335 12.54 0.45 -14.90
N GLU A 336 12.21 -0.45 -13.97
CA GLU A 336 10.89 -1.08 -13.86
C GLU A 336 10.04 -0.31 -12.86
N LEU A 337 8.87 0.12 -13.29
CA LEU A 337 7.93 0.92 -12.51
C LEU A 337 6.72 0.09 -12.09
N VAL A 338 6.56 -0.11 -10.78
CA VAL A 338 5.50 -0.94 -10.17
C VAL A 338 4.76 -0.16 -9.07
N GLY A 339 3.76 -0.79 -8.45
CA GLY A 339 2.89 -0.15 -7.47
C GLY A 339 1.74 0.65 -8.10
N SER A 340 0.60 0.72 -7.41
CA SER A 340 -0.63 1.34 -7.92
C SER A 340 -0.51 2.86 -8.08
N GLY A 341 0.22 3.52 -7.18
CA GLY A 341 0.46 4.97 -7.22
C GLY A 341 1.30 5.40 -8.42
N SER A 342 2.14 4.51 -8.95
CA SER A 342 2.98 4.81 -10.12
C SER A 342 2.21 5.11 -11.40
N ARG A 343 0.90 4.81 -11.47
CA ARG A 343 0.08 4.97 -12.68
C ARG A 343 -0.25 6.42 -13.02
N ILE A 344 0.04 7.38 -12.13
CA ILE A 344 -0.11 8.81 -12.41
C ILE A 344 0.85 9.21 -13.55
N PRO A 345 0.37 9.76 -14.68
CA PRO A 345 1.22 10.01 -15.85
C PRO A 345 2.43 10.93 -15.60
N ALA A 346 2.30 11.93 -14.73
CA ALA A 346 3.42 12.81 -14.36
C ALA A 346 4.62 12.07 -13.79
N ILE A 347 4.39 10.97 -13.07
CA ILE A 347 5.45 10.16 -12.46
C ILE A 347 6.35 9.57 -13.54
N THR A 348 5.75 8.95 -14.56
CA THR A 348 6.49 8.38 -15.69
C THR A 348 7.33 9.46 -16.38
N ARG A 349 6.77 10.66 -16.60
CA ARG A 349 7.49 11.79 -17.24
C ARG A 349 8.69 12.28 -16.42
N ILE A 350 8.52 12.38 -15.11
CA ILE A 350 9.59 12.80 -14.20
C ILE A 350 10.70 11.76 -14.19
N LEU A 351 10.37 10.48 -14.06
CA LEU A 351 11.35 9.40 -14.08
C LEU A 351 12.04 9.30 -15.45
N ALA A 352 11.31 9.48 -16.56
CA ALA A 352 11.89 9.50 -17.89
C ALA A 352 12.94 10.61 -18.05
N THR A 353 12.68 11.78 -17.45
CA THR A 353 13.62 12.90 -17.41
C THR A 353 14.85 12.58 -16.56
N VAL A 354 14.66 12.00 -15.37
CA VAL A 354 15.75 11.63 -14.45
C VAL A 354 16.68 10.58 -15.07
N PHE A 355 16.12 9.56 -15.70
CA PHE A 355 16.88 8.42 -16.22
C PHE A 355 17.24 8.52 -17.71
N ARG A 356 16.79 9.58 -18.38
CA ARG A 356 16.93 9.79 -19.84
C ARG A 356 16.46 8.58 -20.65
N ARG A 357 15.45 7.86 -20.14
CA ARG A 357 14.85 6.66 -20.74
C ARG A 357 13.47 6.44 -20.18
N GLU A 358 12.59 5.86 -20.98
CA GLU A 358 11.24 5.50 -20.52
C GLU A 358 11.29 4.36 -19.50
N PRO A 359 10.67 4.53 -18.31
CA PRO A 359 10.42 3.44 -17.39
C PRO A 359 9.53 2.36 -18.03
N ARG A 360 9.85 1.11 -17.75
CA ARG A 360 9.11 -0.06 -18.24
C ARG A 360 8.09 -0.52 -17.21
N ARG A 361 7.09 -1.25 -17.71
CA ARG A 361 6.04 -1.90 -16.91
C ARG A 361 5.90 -3.36 -17.36
N THR A 362 6.99 -4.12 -17.37
CA THR A 362 6.93 -5.53 -17.81
C THR A 362 6.48 -6.47 -16.69
N ILE A 363 6.52 -5.98 -15.45
CA ILE A 363 6.11 -6.74 -14.26
C ILE A 363 4.66 -6.42 -13.92
N ASN A 364 3.89 -7.42 -13.49
CA ASN A 364 2.56 -7.20 -12.96
C ASN A 364 2.63 -6.43 -11.63
N ALA A 365 2.27 -5.14 -11.68
CA ALA A 365 2.42 -4.21 -10.56
C ALA A 365 1.67 -4.61 -9.28
N SER A 366 0.58 -5.39 -9.37
CA SER A 366 -0.20 -5.82 -8.21
C SER A 366 0.26 -7.16 -7.63
N GLU A 367 1.05 -7.94 -8.37
CA GLU A 367 1.42 -9.31 -7.97
C GLU A 367 2.93 -9.45 -7.72
N CYS A 368 3.71 -8.46 -8.10
CA CYS A 368 5.17 -8.55 -8.17
C CYS A 368 5.88 -8.79 -6.84
N VAL A 369 5.31 -8.33 -5.72
CA VAL A 369 5.89 -8.55 -4.39
C VAL A 369 5.58 -9.96 -3.87
N VAL A 370 4.37 -10.46 -4.13
CA VAL A 370 3.90 -11.72 -3.56
C VAL A 370 4.42 -12.96 -4.30
N ARG A 371 4.74 -12.81 -5.59
CA ARG A 371 5.22 -13.90 -6.44
C ARG A 371 6.69 -14.18 -6.17
#